data_AF-A0AAD6L2W6-F1
#
_entry.id   AF-A0AAD6L2W6-F1
#
_cell.length_a   1.000
_cell.length_b   1.000
_cell.length_c   1.000
_cell.angle_alpha   90.00
_cell.angle_beta   90.00
_cell.angle_gamma   90.00
#
_symmetry.space_group_name_H-M   'P 1'
#
loop_
_entity.id
_entity.type
_entity.pdbx_description
1 polymer ?
#
loop_
_entity_poly.entity_id
_entity_poly.type
_entity_poly.pdbx_seq_one_letter_code
_entity_poly.pdbx_strand_id
1 'polypeptide(L)' 'MEQTALDDIIKRLLEVRGKPGKQVQLSESEIRQLCVVSREIFLQQPNLLELEASIKIC' A
#
# COMPACT_ATOMS: atom_id res chain seq x y z
N MET A 1 5.27 -10.82 1.58
CA MET A 1 6.07 -9.74 2.21
C MET A 1 5.96 -9.94 3.71
N GLU A 2 7.05 -9.75 4.47
CA GLU A 2 6.98 -9.84 5.93
C GLU A 2 6.16 -8.68 6.50
N GLN A 3 5.33 -8.96 7.51
CA GLN A 3 4.44 -7.97 8.12
C GLN A 3 5.21 -6.76 8.67
N THR A 4 6.31 -7.01 9.36
CA THR A 4 7.20 -5.97 9.91
C THR A 4 7.75 -5.03 8.84
N ALA A 5 8.18 -5.59 7.70
CA ALA A 5 8.66 -4.80 6.58
C ALA A 5 7.54 -3.92 5.97
N LEU A 6 6.31 -4.44 5.89
CA LEU A 6 5.17 -3.66 5.41
C LEU A 6 4.82 -2.52 6.37
N ASP A 7 4.80 -2.80 7.67
CA ASP A 7 4.52 -1.81 8.71
C ASP A 7 5.57 -0.69 8.70
N ASP A 8 6.85 -1.03 8.49
CA ASP A 8 7.93 -0.04 8.37
C ASP A 8 7.75 0.86 7.13
N ILE A 9 7.36 0.31 5.98
CA ILE A 9 7.06 1.11 4.78
C ILE A 9 5.89 2.06 5.06
N ILE A 10 4.80 1.57 5.65
CA ILE A 10 3.62 2.37 5.98
C ILE A 10 4.00 3.51 6.91
N LYS A 11 4.81 3.23 7.94
CA LYS A 11 5.28 4.24 8.89
C LYS A 11 6.07 5.36 8.18
N ARG A 12 7.06 5.01 7.35
CA ARG A 12 7.86 6.01 6.59
C ARG A 12 7.01 6.86 5.65
N LEU A 13 6.02 6.25 4.99
CA LEU A 13 5.08 6.97 4.13
C LEU A 13 4.19 7.94 4.91
N LEU A 14 3.82 7.62 6.14
CA LEU A 14 3.01 8.47 7.00
C LEU A 14 3.82 9.58 7.71
N GLU A 15 5.12 9.41 7.90
CA GLU A 15 6.01 10.41 8.55
C GLU A 15 6.08 11.75 7.82
N VAL A 16 5.72 11.80 6.54
CA VAL A 16 5.68 13.05 5.75
C VAL A 16 4.32 13.76 5.79
N ARG A 17 3.35 13.24 6.55
CA ARG A 17 2.06 13.90 6.76
C ARG A 17 2.29 15.32 7.31
N GLY A 18 1.70 16.33 6.65
CA GLY A 18 1.88 17.74 7.00
C GLY A 18 3.14 18.41 6.41
N LYS A 19 3.91 17.71 5.57
CA LYS A 19 5.10 18.24 4.87
C LYS A 19 4.95 18.10 3.36
N PRO A 20 4.16 18.96 2.69
CA PRO A 20 3.93 18.85 1.25
C PRO A 20 5.24 18.93 0.46
N GLY A 21 5.39 18.07 -0.55
CA GLY A 21 6.58 18.02 -1.41
C GLY A 21 7.77 17.22 -0.85
N LYS A 22 7.73 16.76 0.40
CA LYS A 22 8.79 15.90 0.95
C LYS A 22 8.68 14.48 0.36
N GLN A 23 9.73 14.04 -0.34
CA GLN A 23 9.83 12.69 -0.87
C GLN A 23 10.16 11.68 0.23
N VAL A 24 9.61 10.47 0.10
CA VAL A 24 9.93 9.30 0.93
C VAL A 24 10.80 8.37 0.10
N GLN A 25 11.96 8.02 0.61
CA GLN A 25 12.87 7.10 -0.06
C GLN A 25 12.44 5.66 0.24
N LEU A 26 12.04 4.95 -0.82
CA LEU A 26 11.82 3.51 -0.82
C LEU A 26 12.85 2.88 -1.76
N SER A 27 13.38 1.71 -1.45
CA SER A 27 14.24 0.98 -2.37
C SER A 27 13.42 0.43 -3.55
N GLU A 28 14.08 0.16 -4.68
CA GLU A 28 13.41 -0.51 -5.81
C GLU A 28 12.83 -1.86 -5.40
N SER A 29 13.52 -2.62 -4.55
CA SER A 29 13.07 -3.93 -4.06
C SER A 29 11.79 -3.82 -3.24
N GLU A 30 11.68 -2.83 -2.36
CA GLU A 30 10.49 -2.54 -1.57
C GLU A 30 9.31 -2.20 -2.48
N ILE A 31 9.50 -1.29 -3.44
CA ILE A 31 8.47 -0.90 -4.41
C ILE A 31 8.01 -2.11 -5.23
N ARG A 32 8.95 -2.90 -5.76
CA ARG A 32 8.65 -4.09 -6.54
C ARG A 32 7.86 -5.10 -5.72
N GLN A 33 8.22 -5.32 -4.47
CA GLN A 33 7.54 -6.27 -3.59
C GLN A 33 6.10 -5.83 -3.30
N LEU A 34 5.85 -4.53 -3.06
CA LEU A 34 4.51 -3.99 -2.92
C LEU A 34 3.67 -4.28 -4.18
N CYS A 35 4.22 -4.05 -5.37
CA CYS A 35 3.53 -4.30 -6.63
C CYS A 35 3.21 -5.78 -6.84
N VAL A 36 4.17 -6.68 -6.59
CA VAL A 36 3.99 -8.12 -6.79
C VAL A 36 2.92 -8.66 -5.83
N VAL A 37 3.02 -8.34 -4.54
CA VAL A 37 2.07 -8.82 -3.53
C VAL A 37 0.68 -8.23 -3.76
N SER A 38 0.58 -6.93 -4.07
CA SER A 38 -0.72 -6.31 -4.37
C SER A 38 -1.37 -6.91 -5.61
N ARG A 39 -0.59 -7.20 -6.65
CA ARG A 39 -1.09 -7.87 -7.86
C ARG A 39 -1.67 -9.24 -7.56
N GLU A 40 -1.02 -10.03 -6.71
CA GLU A 40 -1.55 -11.33 -6.29
C GLU A 40 -2.89 -11.19 -5.56
N ILE A 41 -3.02 -10.22 -4.65
CA ILE A 41 -4.27 -9.93 -3.94
C ILE A 41 -5.38 -9.53 -4.91
N PHE A 42 -5.09 -8.63 -5.87
CA PHE A 42 -6.06 -8.21 -6.87
C PHE A 42 -6.52 -9.36 -7.77
N LEU A 43 -5.62 -10.29 -8.12
CA LEU A 43 -5.98 -11.47 -8.91
C LEU A 43 -6.79 -12.50 -8.13
N GLN A 44 -6.69 -12.52 -6.80
CA GLN A 44 -7.51 -13.37 -5.93
C GLN A 44 -8.91 -12.79 -5.73
N GLN A 45 -9.08 -11.48 -5.90
CA GLN A 45 -10.37 -10.79 -5.80
C GLN A 45 -11.12 -10.83 -7.14
N PRO A 46 -12.46 -10.79 -7.13
CA PRO A 46 -13.25 -10.68 -8.36
C PRO A 46 -13.05 -9.31 -9.01
N ASN A 47 -13.07 -9.26 -10.35
CA ASN A 47 -13.00 -8.00 -11.10
C ASN A 47 -14.18 -7.05 -10.79
N LEU A 48 -15.33 -7.61 -10.40
CA LEU A 48 -16.47 -6.86 -9.88
C LEU A 48 -16.52 -7.09 -8.36
N LEU A 49 -16.10 -6.08 -7.60
CA LEU A 49 -16.10 -6.15 -6.15
C LEU A 49 -17.51 -6.00 -5.59
N GLU A 50 -17.91 -6.95 -4.75
CA GLU A 50 -19.11 -6.85 -3.92
C GLU A 50 -18.69 -6.31 -2.55
N LEU A 51 -19.12 -5.08 -2.23
CA LEU A 51 -18.72 -4.36 -1.02
C LEU A 51 -19.93 -4.09 -0.13
N GLU A 52 -19.75 -4.23 1.18
CA GLU A 52 -20.77 -3.90 2.17
C GLU A 52 -20.70 -2.41 2.58
N ALA A 53 -21.81 -1.89 3.11
CA ALA A 53 -21.92 -0.50 3.55
C ALA A 53 -20.99 -0.19 4.73
N SER A 54 -20.82 1.11 5.02
CA SER A 54 -19.76 1.66 5.90
C SER A 54 -18.36 1.73 5.26
N ILE A 55 -18.33 2.13 3.98
CA ILE A 55 -17.10 2.45 3.24
C ILE A 55 -17.06 3.93 2.84
N LYS A 56 -15.86 4.52 2.81
CA LYS A 56 -15.63 5.84 2.22
C LYS A 56 -15.13 5.66 0.78
N ILE A 57 -15.84 6.26 -0.18
CA ILE A 57 -15.42 6.34 -1.58
C ILE A 57 -14.67 7.66 -1.75
N CYS A 58 -13.42 7.60 -2.20
CA CYS A 58 -12.53 8.75 -2.40
C CYS A 58 -12.24 8.96 -3.89
#